data_AF-A0A928J736-F1
#
_entry.id   AF-A0A928J736-F1
#
_cell.length_a   1.000
_cell.length_b   1.000
_cell.length_c   1.000
_cell.angle_alpha   90.00
_cell.angle_beta   90.00
_cell.angle_gamma   90.00
#
_symmetry.space_group_name_H-M   'P 1'
#
loop_
_entity.id
_entity.type
_entity.pdbx_description
1 polymer ?
#
loop_
_entity_poly.entity_id
_entity_poly.type
_entity_poly.pdbx_seq_one_letter_code
_entity_poly.pdbx_strand_id
1 'polypeptide(L)'
;MCRKVFTNAVMAEVRFMKKRFLFACLSVLLLVMLLITGCTKENGGQESISEDSISAEASDHLNIINPDGSSDFKIVHALFGDKELTSTVNLLQQRMNNNFSSNIEMVSHTANGESGTVENDAFEILIGQTNRKQSKEALKDLSKGEYIILVSGSKLVITGATNDAIVEAVNVFMEKYITNADKENGIIIPRDEIIKGTKDMSAIYKDADMRIMTLNVALNNYEPEKRRTHILNLIEDYNPAVICFQEYNAACYTRIGAALTMNYKAAISQHPDGSGTAIYTPIYYRTDTFTLVESGGGWLRDRFTGTSTKCYSWAVLKFKDSGKIFAVTNYHGAVASKGYEGYENYSDEQIAQLAAKWTYGNVEQLIEIIASIKAEHGDIPFLCAGDFNFDKNTTAYKLITDNGMVEAETHATVSKCEGYRGTHTPGTPARYGNSIDHIFYDPEHVTAYVHYTGATTEDELAASDHLMVYADIGFNS
;
A
#
# COMPACT_ATOMS: atom_id res chain seq x y z
N MET A 1 -18.57 -31.62 3.74
CA MET A 1 -19.59 -32.04 2.75
C MET A 1 -20.36 -30.87 2.10
N CYS A 2 -20.14 -29.60 2.50
CA CYS A 2 -20.82 -28.42 1.92
C CYS A 2 -20.23 -27.84 0.61
N ARG A 3 -19.11 -28.34 0.08
CA ARG A 3 -18.43 -27.71 -1.08
C ARG A 3 -18.96 -28.14 -2.46
N LYS A 4 -19.82 -29.16 -2.55
CA LYS A 4 -20.24 -29.79 -3.83
C LYS A 4 -21.63 -29.37 -4.37
N VAL A 5 -22.48 -28.73 -3.56
CA VAL A 5 -23.85 -28.36 -4.01
C VAL A 5 -23.87 -26.96 -4.64
N PHE A 6 -22.97 -26.05 -4.23
CA PHE A 6 -22.90 -24.68 -4.75
C PHE A 6 -22.31 -24.57 -6.18
N THR A 7 -21.50 -25.53 -6.61
CA THR A 7 -20.76 -25.46 -7.88
C THR A 7 -21.63 -25.76 -9.11
N ASN A 8 -22.71 -26.55 -8.96
CA ASN A 8 -23.51 -27.00 -10.10
C ASN A 8 -24.61 -26.01 -10.51
N ALA A 9 -25.13 -25.20 -9.58
CA ALA A 9 -26.16 -24.19 -9.90
C ALA A 9 -25.58 -22.99 -10.67
N VAL A 10 -24.40 -22.51 -10.25
CA VAL A 10 -23.70 -21.36 -10.87
C VAL A 10 -23.22 -21.68 -12.29
N MET A 11 -22.82 -22.93 -12.55
CA MET A 11 -22.35 -23.37 -13.88
C MET A 11 -23.47 -23.46 -14.92
N ALA A 12 -24.74 -23.65 -14.50
CA ALA A 12 -25.88 -23.75 -15.40
C ALA A 12 -26.33 -22.38 -15.94
N GLU A 13 -26.33 -21.33 -15.10
CA GLU A 13 -26.69 -19.97 -15.51
C GLU A 13 -25.65 -19.33 -16.44
N VAL A 14 -24.35 -19.55 -16.18
CA VAL A 14 -23.25 -19.04 -17.03
C VAL A 14 -23.29 -19.65 -18.44
N ARG A 15 -23.70 -20.91 -18.57
CA ARG A 15 -23.88 -21.56 -19.88
C ARG A 15 -25.09 -21.05 -20.67
N PHE A 16 -26.13 -20.57 -19.99
CA PHE A 16 -27.34 -20.04 -20.63
C PHE A 16 -27.11 -18.61 -21.15
N MET A 17 -26.34 -17.79 -20.43
CA MET A 17 -25.98 -16.41 -20.85
C MET A 17 -25.03 -16.38 -22.06
N LYS A 18 -24.02 -17.26 -22.12
CA LYS A 18 -23.06 -17.30 -23.25
C LYS A 18 -23.70 -17.63 -24.60
N LYS A 19 -24.80 -18.39 -24.63
CA LYS A 19 -25.50 -18.73 -25.88
C LYS A 19 -26.32 -17.57 -26.46
N ARG A 20 -26.83 -16.64 -25.64
CA ARG A 20 -27.58 -15.46 -26.13
C ARG A 20 -26.65 -14.37 -26.67
N PHE A 21 -25.45 -14.25 -26.10
CA PHE A 21 -24.43 -13.29 -26.57
C PHE A 21 -23.85 -13.69 -27.93
N LEU A 22 -23.65 -15.00 -28.17
CA LEU A 22 -23.10 -15.50 -29.43
C LEU A 22 -24.05 -15.31 -30.63
N PHE A 23 -25.38 -15.36 -30.41
CA PHE A 23 -26.36 -15.15 -31.47
C PHE A 23 -26.58 -13.67 -31.83
N ALA A 24 -26.32 -12.74 -30.90
CA ALA A 24 -26.44 -11.30 -31.17
C ALA A 24 -25.25 -10.75 -31.98
N CYS A 25 -24.04 -11.30 -31.77
CA CYS A 25 -22.83 -10.88 -32.50
C CYS A 25 -22.79 -11.37 -33.96
N LEU A 26 -23.41 -12.52 -34.27
CA LEU A 26 -23.41 -13.05 -35.64
C LEU A 26 -24.31 -12.26 -36.61
N SER A 27 -25.36 -11.62 -36.10
CA SER A 27 -26.29 -10.78 -36.89
C SER A 27 -25.72 -9.40 -37.26
N VAL A 28 -24.75 -8.89 -36.52
CA VAL A 28 -24.14 -7.57 -36.78
C VAL A 28 -22.99 -7.68 -37.80
N LEU A 29 -22.28 -8.82 -37.83
CA LEU A 29 -21.17 -9.03 -38.78
C LEU A 29 -21.65 -9.24 -40.24
N LEU A 30 -22.87 -9.73 -40.47
CA LEU A 30 -23.39 -9.94 -41.83
C LEU A 30 -23.88 -8.66 -42.52
N LEU A 31 -24.10 -7.57 -41.76
CA LEU A 31 -24.58 -6.28 -42.30
C LEU A 31 -23.44 -5.35 -42.75
N VAL A 32 -22.20 -5.60 -42.33
CA VAL A 32 -21.03 -4.76 -42.66
C VAL A 32 -20.33 -5.21 -43.95
N MET A 33 -20.62 -6.41 -44.47
CA MET A 33 -20.00 -6.95 -45.70
C MET A 33 -20.67 -6.53 -47.03
N LEU A 34 -21.66 -5.63 -47.02
CA LEU A 34 -22.44 -5.29 -48.23
C LEU A 34 -22.19 -3.90 -48.83
N LEU A 35 -21.17 -3.14 -48.39
CA LEU A 35 -21.03 -1.72 -48.80
C LEU A 35 -19.72 -1.31 -49.49
N ILE A 36 -18.95 -2.23 -50.11
CA ILE A 36 -17.80 -1.80 -50.92
C ILE A 36 -17.78 -2.53 -52.27
N THR A 37 -18.56 -2.03 -53.23
CA THR A 37 -18.33 -2.26 -54.67
C THR A 37 -18.65 -1.00 -55.47
N GLY A 38 -17.70 -0.57 -56.30
CA GLY A 38 -17.96 0.19 -57.51
C GLY A 38 -17.42 1.62 -57.55
N CYS A 39 -16.34 1.84 -58.30
CA CYS A 39 -16.40 2.51 -59.61
C CYS A 39 -15.03 2.54 -60.32
N THR A 40 -15.01 2.03 -61.55
CA THR A 40 -13.92 2.12 -62.54
C THR A 40 -14.22 3.21 -63.56
N LYS A 41 -13.19 3.91 -64.07
CA LYS A 41 -13.04 4.26 -65.50
C LYS A 41 -11.65 4.83 -65.84
N GLU A 42 -11.12 4.33 -66.96
CA GLU A 42 -9.84 4.63 -67.63
C GLU A 42 -9.84 5.98 -68.39
N ASN A 43 -8.68 6.63 -68.57
CA ASN A 43 -7.83 6.48 -69.78
C ASN A 43 -6.67 7.49 -69.89
N GLY A 44 -5.47 6.97 -70.19
CA GLY A 44 -4.55 7.50 -71.21
C GLY A 44 -3.50 8.56 -70.83
N GLY A 45 -2.21 8.18 -70.91
CA GLY A 45 -1.09 9.12 -71.06
C GLY A 45 0.25 8.59 -70.52
N GLN A 46 1.13 8.17 -71.41
CA GLN A 46 2.43 7.57 -71.16
C GLN A 46 3.51 8.64 -70.99
N GLU A 47 4.23 8.68 -69.86
CA GLU A 47 5.60 9.20 -69.77
C GLU A 47 6.30 8.70 -68.49
N SER A 48 7.57 8.36 -68.65
CA SER A 48 8.42 7.61 -67.72
C SER A 48 8.94 8.45 -66.56
N ILE A 49 8.68 8.05 -65.30
CA ILE A 49 9.51 8.38 -64.14
C ILE A 49 9.54 7.17 -63.20
N SER A 50 10.75 6.77 -62.83
CA SER A 50 11.05 5.76 -61.81
C SER A 50 10.69 6.28 -60.41
N GLU A 51 9.68 5.69 -59.78
CA GLU A 51 9.42 5.83 -58.35
C GLU A 51 9.11 4.45 -57.75
N ASP A 52 10.14 3.79 -57.24
CA ASP A 52 9.97 2.74 -56.23
C ASP A 52 9.50 3.44 -54.95
N SER A 53 8.18 3.63 -54.82
CA SER A 53 7.53 3.98 -53.55
C SER A 53 6.84 2.73 -53.02
N ILE A 54 7.60 1.90 -52.32
CA ILE A 54 7.03 0.87 -51.46
C ILE A 54 6.35 1.60 -50.30
N SER A 55 5.02 1.59 -50.29
CA SER A 55 4.24 1.94 -49.11
C SER A 55 4.54 0.91 -48.02
N ALA A 56 5.37 1.27 -47.05
CA ALA A 56 5.68 0.41 -45.92
C ALA A 56 4.41 0.16 -45.09
N GLU A 57 3.93 -1.09 -45.09
CA GLU A 57 2.97 -1.57 -44.11
C GLU A 57 3.57 -1.36 -42.72
N ALA A 58 2.81 -0.78 -41.79
CA ALA A 58 3.29 -0.55 -40.43
C ALA A 58 3.61 -1.91 -39.79
N SER A 59 4.86 -2.10 -39.36
CA SER A 59 5.32 -3.30 -38.65
C SER A 59 4.36 -3.70 -37.53
N ASP A 60 4.09 -5.00 -37.37
CA ASP A 60 3.20 -5.57 -36.35
C ASP A 60 3.77 -5.50 -34.92
N HIS A 61 5.00 -5.01 -34.75
CA HIS A 61 5.69 -4.83 -33.48
C HIS A 61 6.41 -3.47 -33.38
N LEU A 62 6.80 -3.10 -32.16
CA LEU A 62 7.77 -2.06 -31.87
C LEU A 62 9.10 -2.69 -31.44
N ASN A 63 10.18 -2.25 -32.07
CA ASN A 63 11.54 -2.53 -31.61
C ASN A 63 11.95 -1.42 -30.64
N ILE A 64 11.76 -1.68 -29.34
CA ILE A 64 12.13 -0.72 -28.29
C ILE A 64 13.64 -0.58 -28.20
N ILE A 65 14.35 -1.71 -28.29
CA ILE A 65 15.80 -1.78 -28.46
C ILE A 65 16.07 -2.76 -29.58
N ASN A 66 16.89 -2.38 -30.55
CA ASN A 66 17.32 -3.24 -31.65
C ASN A 66 18.39 -4.25 -31.17
N PRO A 67 18.60 -5.36 -31.89
CA PRO A 67 19.68 -6.31 -31.61
C PRO A 67 21.09 -5.72 -31.45
N ASP A 68 21.37 -4.60 -32.13
CA ASP A 68 22.65 -3.89 -32.04
C ASP A 68 22.75 -2.92 -30.84
N GLY A 69 21.72 -2.87 -29.99
CA GLY A 69 21.62 -1.99 -28.83
C GLY A 69 21.09 -0.59 -29.15
N SER A 70 20.87 -0.24 -30.43
CA SER A 70 20.32 1.07 -30.80
C SER A 70 18.84 1.18 -30.42
N SER A 71 18.38 2.41 -30.14
CA SER A 71 16.98 2.70 -29.81
C SER A 71 16.62 4.11 -30.24
N ASP A 72 15.46 4.26 -30.89
CA ASP A 72 14.84 5.56 -31.19
C ASP A 72 13.99 6.09 -30.02
N PHE A 73 13.85 5.30 -28.95
CA PHE A 73 12.97 5.62 -27.84
C PHE A 73 13.70 6.42 -26.76
N LYS A 74 12.95 7.32 -26.13
CA LYS A 74 13.26 7.89 -24.81
C LYS A 74 12.16 7.53 -23.82
N ILE A 75 12.52 7.43 -22.56
CA ILE A 75 11.56 7.32 -21.46
C ILE A 75 11.03 8.72 -21.14
N VAL A 76 9.71 8.88 -21.20
CA VAL A 76 9.00 10.05 -20.71
C VAL A 76 8.17 9.66 -19.52
N HIS A 77 8.46 10.26 -18.37
CA HIS A 77 7.84 9.87 -17.13
C HIS A 77 7.03 11.02 -16.51
N ALA A 78 5.94 10.68 -15.82
CA ALA A 78 5.18 11.66 -15.05
C ALA A 78 6.04 12.29 -13.94
N LEU A 79 5.65 13.46 -13.43
CA LEU A 79 6.27 13.98 -12.21
C LEU A 79 5.97 13.04 -11.05
N PHE A 80 7.02 12.42 -10.52
CA PHE A 80 6.92 11.50 -9.39
C PHE A 80 7.19 12.25 -8.10
N GLY A 81 6.20 12.29 -7.20
CA GLY A 81 6.42 12.63 -5.78
C GLY A 81 6.87 11.43 -4.95
N ASP A 82 6.78 10.23 -5.52
CA ASP A 82 7.05 8.96 -4.87
C ASP A 82 8.48 8.44 -5.15
N LYS A 83 9.20 8.09 -4.08
CA LYS A 83 10.61 7.66 -4.17
C LYS A 83 10.76 6.25 -4.70
N GLU A 84 9.80 5.37 -4.45
CA GLU A 84 9.86 3.99 -4.90
C GLU A 84 9.61 3.94 -6.39
N LEU A 85 8.54 4.57 -6.88
CA LEU A 85 8.27 4.73 -8.29
C LEU A 85 9.47 5.38 -9.01
N THR A 86 10.05 6.45 -8.44
CA THR A 86 11.28 7.04 -8.98
C THR A 86 12.43 6.02 -9.06
N SER A 87 12.65 5.22 -8.01
CA SER A 87 13.74 4.24 -7.97
C SER A 87 13.51 3.08 -8.94
N THR A 88 12.27 2.58 -9.03
CA THR A 88 11.86 1.50 -9.94
C THR A 88 11.98 1.93 -11.40
N VAL A 89 11.60 3.17 -11.72
CA VAL A 89 11.76 3.72 -13.08
C VAL A 89 13.24 3.96 -13.42
N ASN A 90 14.04 4.43 -12.47
CA ASN A 90 15.50 4.50 -12.65
C ASN A 90 16.10 3.11 -12.88
N LEU A 91 15.66 2.10 -12.14
CA LEU A 91 16.13 0.72 -12.28
C LEU A 91 15.76 0.14 -13.66
N LEU A 92 14.54 0.41 -14.14
CA LEU A 92 14.12 0.05 -15.50
C LEU A 92 15.10 0.60 -16.53
N GLN A 93 15.36 1.92 -16.52
CA GLN A 93 16.29 2.56 -17.46
C GLN A 93 17.69 1.95 -17.37
N GLN A 94 18.21 1.77 -16.14
CA GLN A 94 19.52 1.17 -15.93
C GLN A 94 19.59 -0.25 -16.48
N ARG A 95 18.57 -1.07 -16.26
CA ARG A 95 18.55 -2.45 -16.78
C ARG A 95 18.44 -2.49 -18.30
N MET A 96 17.64 -1.62 -18.91
CA MET A 96 17.59 -1.50 -20.38
C MET A 96 18.98 -1.17 -20.94
N ASN A 97 19.62 -0.12 -20.42
CA ASN A 97 20.95 0.31 -20.90
C ASN A 97 22.05 -0.71 -20.61
N ASN A 98 22.09 -1.29 -19.42
CA ASN A 98 23.15 -2.22 -19.03
C ASN A 98 22.99 -3.61 -19.67
N ASN A 99 21.76 -4.12 -19.82
CA ASN A 99 21.56 -5.46 -20.35
C ASN A 99 21.73 -5.50 -21.87
N PHE A 100 21.33 -4.44 -22.57
CA PHE A 100 21.31 -4.38 -24.04
C PHE A 100 22.33 -3.41 -24.64
N SER A 101 23.24 -2.84 -23.84
CA SER A 101 24.23 -1.85 -24.28
C SER A 101 23.60 -0.62 -24.98
N SER A 102 22.39 -0.24 -24.57
CA SER A 102 21.66 0.90 -25.14
C SER A 102 21.96 2.21 -24.41
N ASN A 103 21.49 3.32 -24.98
CA ASN A 103 21.56 4.65 -24.38
C ASN A 103 20.20 5.35 -24.40
N ILE A 104 19.19 4.73 -23.80
CA ILE A 104 17.86 5.31 -23.69
C ILE A 104 17.89 6.43 -22.65
N GLU A 105 17.59 7.64 -23.11
CA GLU A 105 17.44 8.82 -22.25
C GLU A 105 16.12 8.79 -21.49
N MET A 106 16.08 9.48 -20.35
CA MET A 106 14.88 9.60 -19.52
C MET A 106 14.64 11.06 -19.14
N VAL A 107 13.42 11.54 -19.36
CA VAL A 107 13.01 12.92 -19.12
C VAL A 107 11.63 13.00 -18.47
N SER A 108 11.39 14.05 -17.68
CA SER A 108 10.04 14.34 -17.19
C SER A 108 9.12 14.81 -18.33
N HIS A 109 7.83 14.49 -18.23
CA HIS A 109 6.82 14.87 -19.23
C HIS A 109 6.65 16.39 -19.41
N THR A 110 7.18 17.19 -18.47
CA THR A 110 7.18 18.67 -18.50
C THR A 110 8.54 19.27 -18.87
N ALA A 111 9.57 18.47 -19.18
CA ALA A 111 10.94 18.95 -19.41
C ALA A 111 11.06 20.02 -20.52
N ASN A 112 10.13 20.02 -21.48
CA ASN A 112 10.10 20.98 -22.60
C ASN A 112 9.21 22.21 -22.34
N GLY A 113 8.71 22.40 -21.11
CA GLY A 113 7.78 23.50 -20.78
C GLY A 113 6.36 23.31 -21.30
N GLU A 114 6.04 22.14 -21.85
CA GLU A 114 4.71 21.79 -22.34
C GLU A 114 3.74 21.58 -21.18
N SER A 115 2.70 22.41 -21.13
CA SER A 115 1.57 22.26 -20.21
C SER A 115 0.32 21.85 -20.99
N GLY A 116 -0.50 20.94 -20.43
CA GLY A 116 -1.68 20.40 -21.11
C GLY A 116 -1.44 19.07 -21.81
N THR A 117 -2.44 18.57 -22.55
CA THR A 117 -2.33 17.30 -23.29
C THR A 117 -1.42 17.47 -24.50
N VAL A 118 -0.42 16.59 -24.64
CA VAL A 118 0.52 16.58 -25.76
C VAL A 118 0.16 15.43 -26.71
N GLU A 119 0.06 15.75 -28.01
CA GLU A 119 -0.13 14.80 -29.10
C GLU A 119 1.06 14.94 -30.06
N ASN A 120 1.83 13.86 -30.22
CA ASN A 120 2.93 13.78 -31.17
C ASN A 120 3.20 12.32 -31.55
N ASP A 121 3.92 12.12 -32.64
CA ASP A 121 4.26 10.81 -33.18
C ASP A 121 5.67 10.33 -32.76
N ALA A 122 6.31 10.99 -31.79
CA ALA A 122 7.63 10.59 -31.32
C ALA A 122 7.63 9.20 -30.66
N PHE A 123 8.70 8.44 -30.86
CA PHE A 123 8.92 7.17 -30.18
C PHE A 123 9.24 7.42 -28.71
N GLU A 124 8.30 7.09 -27.83
CA GLU A 124 8.39 7.35 -26.39
C GLU A 124 7.92 6.14 -25.59
N ILE A 125 8.64 5.81 -24.51
CA ILE A 125 8.17 4.91 -23.45
C ILE A 125 7.55 5.78 -22.37
N LEU A 126 6.22 5.74 -22.26
CA LEU A 126 5.46 6.56 -21.33
C LEU A 126 5.28 5.83 -20.00
N ILE A 127 5.79 6.41 -18.91
CA ILE A 127 5.65 5.81 -17.58
C ILE A 127 4.80 6.68 -16.66
N GLY A 128 3.71 6.08 -16.18
CA GLY A 128 2.74 6.70 -15.28
C GLY A 128 1.76 7.65 -15.97
N GLN A 129 1.20 8.58 -15.21
CA GLN A 129 0.17 9.51 -15.69
C GLN A 129 0.79 10.71 -16.43
N THR A 130 1.45 10.44 -17.55
CA THR A 130 2.08 11.49 -18.36
C THR A 130 1.03 12.43 -18.96
N ASN A 131 1.48 13.57 -19.49
CA ASN A 131 0.60 14.52 -20.16
C ASN A 131 0.34 14.11 -21.63
N ARG A 132 0.82 12.96 -22.10
CA ARG A 132 0.55 12.47 -23.46
C ARG A 132 -0.87 11.92 -23.56
N LYS A 133 -1.52 12.13 -24.72
CA LYS A 133 -2.87 11.61 -24.98
C LYS A 133 -2.98 10.11 -24.73
N GLN A 134 -1.98 9.33 -25.16
CA GLN A 134 -1.95 7.88 -25.03
C GLN A 134 -1.99 7.42 -23.56
N SER A 135 -1.23 8.07 -22.66
CA SER A 135 -1.34 7.79 -21.21
C SER A 135 -2.74 8.12 -20.68
N LYS A 136 -3.30 9.28 -21.08
CA LYS A 136 -4.64 9.70 -20.63
C LYS A 136 -5.74 8.77 -21.12
N GLU A 137 -5.63 8.26 -22.34
CA GLU A 137 -6.59 7.30 -22.90
C GLU A 137 -6.48 5.95 -22.21
N ALA A 138 -5.27 5.44 -21.98
CA ALA A 138 -5.05 4.19 -21.27
C ALA A 138 -5.59 4.21 -19.82
N LEU A 139 -5.63 5.38 -19.19
CA LEU A 139 -6.14 5.56 -17.82
C LEU A 139 -7.66 5.57 -17.69
N LYS A 140 -8.42 5.86 -18.77
CA LYS A 140 -9.89 6.04 -18.68
C LYS A 140 -10.63 4.81 -18.16
N ASP A 141 -10.08 3.63 -18.43
CA ASP A 141 -10.70 2.35 -18.14
C ASP A 141 -10.06 1.64 -16.93
N LEU A 142 -9.18 2.32 -16.17
CA LEU A 142 -8.52 1.73 -15.00
C LEU A 142 -9.18 2.16 -13.69
N SER A 143 -9.47 1.17 -12.86
CA SER A 143 -9.88 1.31 -11.47
C SER A 143 -8.67 1.32 -10.54
N LYS A 144 -8.86 1.70 -9.27
CA LYS A 144 -7.78 1.73 -8.27
C LYS A 144 -7.08 0.37 -8.17
N GLY A 145 -5.74 0.38 -8.22
CA GLY A 145 -4.90 -0.83 -8.20
C GLY A 145 -4.70 -1.49 -9.57
N GLU A 146 -5.46 -1.11 -10.60
CA GLU A 146 -5.29 -1.63 -11.95
C GLU A 146 -4.17 -0.90 -12.70
N TYR A 147 -3.45 -1.66 -13.52
CA TYR A 147 -2.43 -1.18 -14.43
C TYR A 147 -2.56 -1.77 -15.83
N ILE A 148 -1.87 -1.13 -16.77
CA ILE A 148 -1.83 -1.54 -18.16
C ILE A 148 -0.47 -1.25 -18.81
N ILE A 149 -0.03 -2.19 -19.65
CA ILE A 149 1.12 -2.08 -20.55
C ILE A 149 0.59 -2.34 -21.96
N LEU A 150 0.74 -1.39 -22.88
CA LEU A 150 0.26 -1.53 -24.26
C LEU A 150 1.03 -0.66 -25.25
N VAL A 151 0.98 -1.02 -26.52
CA VAL A 151 1.45 -0.17 -27.62
C VAL A 151 0.31 0.71 -28.15
N SER A 152 0.54 2.02 -28.26
CA SER A 152 -0.40 2.98 -28.84
C SER A 152 0.34 3.90 -29.82
N GLY A 153 0.11 3.68 -31.13
CA GLY A 153 0.86 4.38 -32.18
C GLY A 153 2.35 4.07 -32.10
N SER A 154 3.19 5.09 -32.03
CA SER A 154 4.66 4.96 -31.86
C SER A 154 5.10 4.85 -30.39
N LYS A 155 4.17 4.68 -29.44
CA LYS A 155 4.47 4.73 -28.01
C LYS A 155 4.23 3.39 -27.31
N LEU A 156 5.11 3.07 -26.36
CA LEU A 156 4.85 2.07 -25.33
C LEU A 156 4.30 2.78 -24.11
N VAL A 157 3.11 2.39 -23.64
CA VAL A 157 2.48 2.97 -22.44
C VAL A 157 2.59 1.96 -21.30
N ILE A 158 3.17 2.38 -20.18
CA ILE A 158 3.23 1.63 -18.91
C ILE A 158 2.61 2.53 -17.84
N THR A 159 1.36 2.28 -17.46
CA THR A 159 0.62 3.18 -16.57
C THR A 159 -0.35 2.44 -15.65
N GLY A 160 -0.85 3.14 -14.63
CA GLY A 160 -1.74 2.59 -13.61
C GLY A 160 -2.52 3.69 -12.89
N ALA A 161 -3.63 3.30 -12.27
CA ALA A 161 -4.52 4.22 -11.55
C ALA A 161 -3.88 4.80 -10.27
N THR A 162 -2.87 4.11 -9.72
CA THR A 162 -2.08 4.51 -8.54
C THR A 162 -0.57 4.35 -8.83
N ASN A 163 0.30 5.00 -8.04
CA ASN A 163 1.76 4.85 -8.18
C ASN A 163 2.20 3.38 -8.03
N ASP A 164 1.62 2.70 -7.07
CA ASP A 164 1.76 1.28 -6.74
C ASP A 164 1.47 0.37 -7.94
N ALA A 165 0.34 0.61 -8.62
CA ALA A 165 0.00 -0.10 -9.84
C ALA A 165 0.99 0.21 -10.97
N ILE A 166 1.56 1.42 -11.03
CA ILE A 166 2.62 1.76 -11.99
C ILE A 166 3.92 1.03 -11.64
N VAL A 167 4.31 0.92 -10.37
CA VAL A 167 5.47 0.15 -9.92
C VAL A 167 5.32 -1.32 -10.33
N GLU A 168 4.16 -1.92 -10.06
CA GLU A 168 3.84 -3.29 -10.46
C GLU A 168 3.92 -3.47 -11.98
N ALA A 169 3.34 -2.54 -12.76
CA ALA A 169 3.43 -2.57 -14.22
C ALA A 169 4.87 -2.53 -14.73
N VAL A 170 5.72 -1.69 -14.13
CA VAL A 170 7.14 -1.61 -14.49
C VAL A 170 7.87 -2.91 -14.14
N ASN A 171 7.58 -3.52 -12.98
CA ASN A 171 8.16 -4.80 -12.59
C ASN A 171 7.76 -5.94 -13.54
N VAL A 172 6.46 -6.04 -13.86
CA VAL A 172 5.93 -7.01 -14.82
C VAL A 172 6.57 -6.84 -16.19
N PHE A 173 6.76 -5.59 -16.64
CA PHE A 173 7.48 -5.29 -17.86
C PHE A 173 8.93 -5.78 -17.80
N MET A 174 9.67 -5.44 -16.74
CA MET A 174 11.06 -5.85 -16.57
C MET A 174 11.21 -7.38 -16.52
N GLU A 175 10.36 -8.07 -15.78
CA GLU A 175 10.41 -9.53 -15.66
C GLU A 175 10.24 -10.20 -17.03
N LYS A 176 9.25 -9.73 -17.79
CA LYS A 176 8.91 -10.31 -19.08
C LYS A 176 9.92 -10.01 -20.17
N TYR A 177 10.38 -8.76 -20.28
CA TYR A 177 11.16 -8.31 -21.43
C TYR A 177 12.63 -8.00 -21.15
N ILE A 178 13.08 -8.05 -19.89
CA ILE A 178 14.45 -7.65 -19.52
C ILE A 178 15.18 -8.72 -18.72
N THR A 179 14.57 -9.27 -17.66
CA THR A 179 15.26 -10.18 -16.73
C THR A 179 15.67 -11.50 -17.41
N ASN A 180 14.86 -12.01 -18.35
CA ASN A 180 15.12 -13.26 -19.07
C ASN A 180 15.38 -13.05 -20.57
N ALA A 181 15.68 -11.82 -21.00
CA ALA A 181 15.82 -11.52 -22.41
C ALA A 181 17.13 -12.05 -22.99
N ASP A 182 17.02 -12.62 -24.19
CA ASP A 182 18.19 -12.90 -25.02
C ASP A 182 18.72 -11.59 -25.58
N LYS A 183 19.93 -11.20 -25.15
CA LYS A 183 20.57 -9.94 -25.53
C LYS A 183 20.69 -9.80 -27.05
N GLU A 184 20.76 -10.90 -27.80
CA GLU A 184 20.91 -10.89 -29.25
C GLU A 184 19.64 -10.45 -30.00
N ASN A 185 18.48 -10.39 -29.35
CA ASN A 185 17.21 -10.05 -30.02
C ASN A 185 16.70 -8.63 -29.69
N GLY A 186 17.35 -7.91 -28.78
CA GLY A 186 16.86 -6.61 -28.30
C GLY A 186 15.55 -6.73 -27.49
N ILE A 187 14.74 -5.67 -27.49
CA ILE A 187 13.41 -5.64 -26.86
C ILE A 187 12.36 -5.40 -27.93
N ILE A 188 11.56 -6.42 -28.22
CA ILE A 188 10.50 -6.41 -29.23
C ILE A 188 9.14 -6.56 -28.54
N ILE A 189 8.19 -5.68 -28.86
CA ILE A 189 6.85 -5.69 -28.29
C ILE A 189 5.80 -5.73 -29.42
N PRO A 190 5.01 -6.81 -29.54
CA PRO A 190 3.89 -6.88 -30.47
C PRO A 190 2.87 -5.74 -30.24
N ARG A 191 2.33 -5.17 -31.32
CA ARG A 191 1.38 -4.05 -31.24
C ARG A 191 0.01 -4.46 -30.68
N ASP A 192 -0.38 -5.71 -30.86
CA ASP A 192 -1.62 -6.28 -30.36
C ASP A 192 -1.51 -6.77 -28.91
N GLU A 193 -0.31 -6.75 -28.34
CA GLU A 193 -0.09 -7.14 -26.97
C GLU A 193 -0.58 -6.07 -25.99
N ILE A 194 -1.45 -6.52 -25.09
CA ILE A 194 -1.97 -5.71 -23.98
C ILE A 194 -1.81 -6.55 -22.71
N ILE A 195 -0.99 -6.07 -21.78
CA ILE A 195 -0.85 -6.67 -20.45
C ILE A 195 -1.66 -5.80 -19.49
N LYS A 196 -2.69 -6.40 -18.89
CA LYS A 196 -3.46 -5.80 -17.81
C LYS A 196 -3.25 -6.62 -16.55
N GLY A 197 -3.24 -5.96 -15.40
CA GLY A 197 -3.23 -6.63 -14.11
C GLY A 197 -3.69 -5.71 -13.00
N THR A 198 -3.77 -6.28 -11.81
CA THR A 198 -4.05 -5.59 -10.56
C THR A 198 -2.85 -5.77 -9.65
N LYS A 199 -2.44 -4.70 -8.97
CA LYS A 199 -1.69 -4.86 -7.73
C LYS A 199 -2.69 -5.35 -6.69
N ASP A 200 -2.62 -6.65 -6.35
CA ASP A 200 -3.50 -7.27 -5.38
C ASP A 200 -3.20 -6.73 -3.98
N MET A 201 -3.96 -5.73 -3.56
CA MET A 201 -4.02 -5.35 -2.15
C MET A 201 -4.88 -6.37 -1.40
N SER A 202 -4.51 -6.68 -0.17
CA SER A 202 -5.32 -7.46 0.76
C SER A 202 -6.66 -6.75 0.95
N ALA A 203 -7.72 -7.33 0.37
CA ALA A 203 -9.06 -6.78 0.48
C ALA A 203 -9.48 -6.67 1.95
N ILE A 204 -10.10 -5.54 2.30
CA ILE A 204 -10.81 -5.43 3.57
C ILE A 204 -12.01 -6.38 3.55
N TYR A 205 -12.34 -6.97 4.70
CA TYR A 205 -13.57 -7.74 4.81
C TYR A 205 -14.77 -6.90 4.38
N LYS A 206 -15.64 -7.46 3.53
CA LYS A 206 -16.71 -6.74 2.83
C LYS A 206 -17.70 -5.96 3.72
N ASP A 207 -17.87 -6.39 4.97
CA ASP A 207 -18.78 -5.74 5.93
C ASP A 207 -18.01 -4.87 6.95
N ALA A 208 -16.69 -4.74 6.80
CA ALA A 208 -15.86 -3.83 7.58
C ALA A 208 -15.88 -2.43 6.96
N ASP A 209 -15.94 -1.42 7.81
CA ASP A 209 -15.86 -0.01 7.42
C ASP A 209 -14.40 0.43 7.20
N MET A 210 -13.46 -0.19 7.92
CA MET A 210 -12.04 0.14 7.80
C MET A 210 -11.12 -0.98 8.27
N ARG A 211 -9.84 -0.88 7.89
CA ARG A 211 -8.75 -1.63 8.51
C ARG A 211 -7.90 -0.71 9.39
N ILE A 212 -7.60 -1.14 10.61
CA ILE A 212 -6.60 -0.51 11.48
C ILE A 212 -5.37 -1.41 11.57
N MET A 213 -4.17 -0.84 11.54
CA MET A 213 -2.91 -1.55 11.69
C MET A 213 -2.10 -0.96 12.85
N THR A 214 -1.41 -1.81 13.61
CA THR A 214 -0.35 -1.41 14.55
C THR A 214 0.98 -2.06 14.19
N LEU A 215 2.07 -1.30 14.32
CA LEU A 215 3.43 -1.74 14.01
C LEU A 215 4.47 -0.95 14.80
N ASN A 216 5.21 -1.63 15.69
CA ASN A 216 6.44 -1.09 16.25
C ASN A 216 7.53 -1.14 15.16
N VAL A 217 8.15 -0.01 14.83
CA VAL A 217 9.13 0.10 13.71
C VAL A 217 10.59 0.02 14.15
N ALA A 218 10.87 -0.39 15.39
CA ALA A 218 12.22 -0.66 15.89
C ALA A 218 13.18 0.55 15.81
N LEU A 219 12.69 1.77 16.02
CA LEU A 219 13.46 3.02 15.86
C LEU A 219 14.12 3.07 14.46
N ASN A 220 15.41 3.42 14.42
CA ASN A 220 16.29 3.28 13.26
C ASN A 220 17.30 2.14 13.44
N ASN A 221 16.98 1.15 14.28
CA ASN A 221 17.84 -0.01 14.45
C ASN A 221 17.76 -0.91 13.20
N TYR A 222 18.69 -1.86 13.04
CA TYR A 222 18.60 -2.93 12.03
C TYR A 222 18.42 -2.46 10.57
N GLU A 223 19.44 -1.86 9.97
CA GLU A 223 19.45 -1.45 8.54
C GLU A 223 18.17 -0.71 8.09
N PRO A 224 17.88 0.46 8.66
CA PRO A 224 16.57 1.09 8.56
C PRO A 224 16.18 1.45 7.11
N GLU A 225 17.13 1.59 6.17
CA GLU A 225 16.80 1.84 4.75
C GLU A 225 16.17 0.62 4.07
N LYS A 226 16.64 -0.59 4.39
CA LYS A 226 16.05 -1.82 3.87
C LYS A 226 14.67 -2.05 4.48
N ARG A 227 14.57 -1.91 5.81
CA ARG A 227 13.30 -2.04 6.53
C ARG A 227 12.26 -1.02 6.07
N ARG A 228 12.67 0.20 5.71
CA ARG A 228 11.77 1.22 5.17
C ARG A 228 10.98 0.67 3.98
N THR A 229 11.62 -0.01 3.03
CA THR A 229 10.91 -0.58 1.86
C THR A 229 9.88 -1.61 2.30
N HIS A 230 10.28 -2.58 3.13
CA HIS A 230 9.34 -3.59 3.66
C HIS A 230 8.17 -2.96 4.43
N ILE A 231 8.40 -1.92 5.24
CA ILE A 231 7.34 -1.19 5.94
C ILE A 231 6.37 -0.52 4.96
N LEU A 232 6.88 0.09 3.88
CA LEU A 232 6.04 0.74 2.87
C LEU A 232 5.23 -0.30 2.08
N ASN A 233 5.85 -1.42 1.69
CA ASN A 233 5.17 -2.55 1.06
C ASN A 233 4.02 -3.06 1.94
N LEU A 234 4.22 -3.22 3.25
CA LEU A 234 3.14 -3.63 4.15
C LEU A 234 1.98 -2.63 4.17
N ILE A 235 2.27 -1.34 4.20
CA ILE A 235 1.23 -0.30 4.22
C ILE A 235 0.47 -0.27 2.88
N GLU A 236 1.17 -0.51 1.78
CA GLU A 236 0.61 -0.62 0.45
C GLU A 236 -0.27 -1.87 0.30
N ASP A 237 0.29 -3.05 0.57
CA ASP A 237 -0.36 -4.34 0.41
C ASP A 237 -1.59 -4.47 1.31
N TYR A 238 -1.50 -4.00 2.56
CA TYR A 238 -2.61 -4.10 3.51
C TYR A 238 -3.54 -2.89 3.51
N ASN A 239 -3.12 -1.76 2.93
CA ASN A 239 -3.92 -0.55 2.73
C ASN A 239 -4.78 -0.13 3.95
N PRO A 240 -4.22 -0.02 5.17
CA PRO A 240 -4.97 0.34 6.38
C PRO A 240 -5.55 1.76 6.30
N ALA A 241 -6.71 1.99 6.88
CA ALA A 241 -7.28 3.34 6.98
C ALA A 241 -6.65 4.14 8.13
N VAL A 242 -6.21 3.45 9.19
CA VAL A 242 -5.52 4.00 10.37
C VAL A 242 -4.30 3.15 10.68
N ILE A 243 -3.16 3.79 10.96
CA ILE A 243 -1.90 3.15 11.32
C ILE A 243 -1.40 3.70 12.64
N CYS A 244 -1.13 2.82 13.59
CA CYS A 244 -0.55 3.12 14.89
C CYS A 244 0.91 2.64 14.90
N PHE A 245 1.87 3.56 14.83
CA PHE A 245 3.29 3.20 14.91
C PHE A 245 3.82 3.32 16.33
N GLN A 246 4.78 2.48 16.70
CA GLN A 246 5.57 2.63 17.93
C GLN A 246 7.06 2.71 17.58
N GLU A 247 7.86 3.23 18.51
CA GLU A 247 9.28 3.52 18.28
C GLU A 247 9.54 4.42 17.07
N TYR A 248 8.59 5.29 16.75
CA TYR A 248 8.63 6.12 15.56
C TYR A 248 9.38 7.44 15.82
N ASN A 249 10.70 7.36 15.90
CA ASN A 249 11.53 8.51 16.23
C ASN A 249 11.50 9.63 15.16
N ALA A 250 12.13 10.76 15.44
CA ALA A 250 12.18 11.91 14.53
C ALA A 250 12.66 11.56 13.11
N ALA A 251 13.59 10.61 12.96
CA ALA A 251 14.05 10.18 11.64
C ALA A 251 13.03 9.28 10.91
N CYS A 252 12.22 8.50 11.62
CA CYS A 252 11.11 7.75 11.03
C CYS A 252 10.10 8.68 10.33
N TYR A 253 9.79 9.85 10.91
CA TYR A 253 8.95 10.87 10.25
C TYR A 253 9.50 11.30 8.89
N THR A 254 10.80 11.50 8.79
CA THR A 254 11.46 11.91 7.53
C THR A 254 11.55 10.75 6.53
N ARG A 255 11.76 9.52 7.00
CA ARG A 255 12.05 8.35 6.16
C ARG A 255 10.80 7.65 5.66
N ILE A 256 9.87 7.37 6.57
CA ILE A 256 8.61 6.66 6.33
C ILE A 256 7.52 7.70 6.10
N GLY A 257 7.37 8.65 7.03
CA GLY A 257 6.27 9.62 7.03
C GLY A 257 6.20 10.46 5.75
N ALA A 258 7.35 10.84 5.19
CA ALA A 258 7.43 11.56 3.92
C ALA A 258 6.75 10.82 2.75
N ALA A 259 6.93 9.49 2.65
CA ALA A 259 6.28 8.67 1.62
C ALA A 259 4.77 8.54 1.85
N LEU A 260 4.35 8.55 3.12
CA LEU A 260 2.93 8.43 3.48
C LEU A 260 2.10 9.68 3.20
N THR A 261 2.72 10.86 3.09
CA THR A 261 2.01 12.17 3.00
C THR A 261 1.03 12.31 1.85
N MET A 262 1.15 11.49 0.80
CA MET A 262 0.19 11.49 -0.32
C MET A 262 -1.20 11.04 0.11
N ASN A 263 -1.26 9.98 0.93
CA ASN A 263 -2.51 9.31 1.28
C ASN A 263 -2.85 9.43 2.78
N TYR A 264 -1.86 9.72 3.61
CA TYR A 264 -1.98 9.73 5.06
C TYR A 264 -1.46 11.02 5.69
N LYS A 265 -1.95 11.31 6.89
CA LYS A 265 -1.45 12.39 7.72
C LYS A 265 -1.32 11.90 9.17
N ALA A 266 -0.25 12.31 9.84
CA ALA A 266 -0.11 12.11 11.29
C ALA A 266 -1.12 13.01 12.02
N ALA A 267 -1.87 12.45 12.97
CA ALA A 267 -2.81 13.19 13.82
C ALA A 267 -2.08 14.18 14.74
N ILE A 268 -0.90 13.79 15.22
CA ILE A 268 0.01 14.61 16.01
C ILE A 268 1.44 14.13 15.75
N SER A 269 2.41 15.05 15.66
CA SER A 269 3.82 14.72 15.39
C SER A 269 4.77 15.17 16.50
N GLN A 270 4.33 16.04 17.40
CA GLN A 270 5.13 16.59 18.49
C GLN A 270 4.34 16.61 19.79
N HIS A 271 5.02 16.47 20.91
CA HIS A 271 4.42 16.59 22.22
C HIS A 271 3.83 18.00 22.41
N PRO A 272 2.62 18.12 23.00
CA PRO A 272 1.97 19.41 23.23
C PRO A 272 2.57 20.18 24.42
N ASP A 273 3.64 19.68 25.04
CA ASP A 273 4.32 20.27 26.20
C ASP A 273 5.28 21.42 25.85
N GLY A 274 5.38 21.79 24.57
CA GLY A 274 6.25 22.86 24.07
C GLY A 274 7.72 22.48 23.98
N SER A 275 8.11 21.24 24.29
CA SER A 275 9.51 20.77 24.19
C SER A 275 10.03 20.65 22.75
N GLY A 276 9.11 20.55 21.77
CA GLY A 276 9.44 20.23 20.38
C GLY A 276 9.81 18.75 20.16
N THR A 277 9.73 17.92 21.20
CA THR A 277 10.00 16.47 21.11
C THR A 277 8.97 15.81 20.21
N ALA A 278 9.44 14.95 19.29
CA ALA A 278 8.55 14.18 18.43
C ALA A 278 7.70 13.19 19.24
N ILE A 279 6.46 12.92 18.82
CA ILE A 279 5.66 11.81 19.35
C ILE A 279 6.18 10.51 18.76
N TYR A 280 6.59 9.54 19.59
CA TYR A 280 7.12 8.25 19.12
C TYR A 280 6.03 7.20 18.91
N THR A 281 4.77 7.57 19.19
CA THR A 281 3.58 6.75 18.97
C THR A 281 2.55 7.42 18.06
N PRO A 282 2.90 7.88 16.85
CA PRO A 282 1.96 8.61 16.01
C PRO A 282 0.83 7.72 15.51
N ILE A 283 -0.33 8.35 15.33
CA ILE A 283 -1.46 7.79 14.59
C ILE A 283 -1.46 8.45 13.21
N TYR A 284 -1.32 7.66 12.15
CA TYR A 284 -1.55 8.10 10.77
C TYR A 284 -2.94 7.69 10.33
N TYR A 285 -3.66 8.58 9.64
CA TYR A 285 -4.98 8.29 9.10
C TYR A 285 -5.05 8.66 7.61
N ARG A 286 -5.86 7.93 6.86
CA ARG A 286 -6.13 8.22 5.45
C ARG A 286 -6.86 9.55 5.29
N THR A 287 -6.25 10.47 4.55
CA THR A 287 -6.80 11.82 4.36
C THR A 287 -7.93 11.86 3.34
N ASP A 288 -8.10 10.85 2.49
CA ASP A 288 -9.23 10.71 1.59
C ASP A 288 -10.50 10.19 2.31
N THR A 289 -10.32 9.50 3.43
CA THR A 289 -11.40 8.83 4.18
C THR A 289 -11.86 9.66 5.38
N PHE A 290 -10.91 10.28 6.10
CA PHE A 290 -11.17 10.97 7.35
C PHE A 290 -10.78 12.45 7.34
N THR A 291 -11.45 13.22 8.18
CA THR A 291 -10.96 14.50 8.70
C THR A 291 -10.59 14.34 10.17
N LEU A 292 -9.46 14.90 10.59
CA LEU A 292 -9.10 15.01 11.99
C LEU A 292 -10.01 16.01 12.70
N VAL A 293 -10.69 15.56 13.76
CA VAL A 293 -11.48 16.44 14.64
C VAL A 293 -10.57 17.03 15.70
N GLU A 294 -9.84 16.16 16.39
CA GLU A 294 -8.97 16.53 17.50
C GLU A 294 -7.89 15.46 17.69
N SER A 295 -6.75 15.85 18.25
CA SER A 295 -5.70 14.92 18.66
C SER A 295 -4.98 15.43 19.90
N GLY A 296 -4.35 14.49 20.59
CA GLY A 296 -3.45 14.78 21.70
C GLY A 296 -2.42 13.68 21.88
N GLY A 297 -1.54 13.88 22.84
CA GLY A 297 -0.51 12.93 23.17
C GLY A 297 0.34 13.39 24.33
N GLY A 298 1.11 12.48 24.89
CA GLY A 298 1.86 12.76 26.09
C GLY A 298 2.73 11.61 26.54
N TRP A 299 3.43 11.84 27.64
CA TRP A 299 4.27 10.86 28.28
C TRP A 299 3.45 9.91 29.14
N LEU A 300 3.82 8.63 29.14
CA LEU A 300 3.28 7.69 30.11
C LEU A 300 3.76 8.04 31.52
N ARG A 301 2.87 8.08 32.53
CA ARG A 301 3.22 8.50 33.89
C ARG A 301 4.31 7.60 34.49
N ASP A 302 4.05 6.30 34.50
CA ASP A 302 4.98 5.29 34.98
C ASP A 302 5.87 4.81 33.84
N ARG A 303 7.11 5.30 33.81
CA ARG A 303 8.11 4.93 32.80
C ARG A 303 9.52 5.25 33.28
N PHE A 304 10.51 4.69 32.59
CA PHE A 304 11.85 5.23 32.60
C PHE A 304 11.91 6.53 31.77
N THR A 305 12.36 7.63 32.38
CA THR A 305 12.36 8.96 31.75
C THR A 305 13.58 9.24 30.87
N GLY A 306 14.59 8.36 30.88
CA GLY A 306 15.78 8.48 30.02
C GLY A 306 15.55 8.08 28.55
N THR A 307 14.31 7.80 28.16
CA THR A 307 13.91 7.49 26.78
C THR A 307 12.67 8.27 26.37
N SER A 308 12.57 8.56 25.07
CA SER A 308 11.40 9.19 24.45
C SER A 308 10.39 8.18 23.88
N THR A 309 10.64 6.88 24.01
CA THR A 309 9.80 5.86 23.36
C THR A 309 8.49 5.58 24.08
N LYS A 310 8.42 5.84 25.40
CA LYS A 310 7.29 5.46 26.26
C LYS A 310 6.29 6.61 26.39
N CYS A 311 5.46 6.73 25.37
CA CYS A 311 4.46 7.79 25.21
C CYS A 311 3.15 7.22 24.65
N TYR A 312 2.12 8.06 24.61
CA TYR A 312 0.83 7.78 23.98
C TYR A 312 0.43 8.93 23.06
N SER A 313 -0.44 8.64 22.11
CA SER A 313 -1.21 9.62 21.37
C SER A 313 -2.65 9.15 21.20
N TRP A 314 -3.53 10.08 20.87
CA TRP A 314 -4.91 9.80 20.55
C TRP A 314 -5.41 10.73 19.46
N ALA A 315 -6.43 10.28 18.74
CA ALA A 315 -7.10 11.06 17.70
C ALA A 315 -8.60 10.76 17.70
N VAL A 316 -9.40 11.81 17.55
CA VAL A 316 -10.81 11.72 17.17
C VAL A 316 -10.88 11.99 15.66
N LEU A 317 -11.36 11.00 14.92
CA LEU A 317 -11.44 11.01 13.46
C LEU A 317 -12.90 11.00 13.02
N LYS A 318 -13.20 11.75 11.96
CA LYS A 318 -14.53 11.85 11.37
C LYS A 318 -14.53 11.29 9.97
N PHE A 319 -15.41 10.32 9.71
CA PHE A 319 -15.70 9.82 8.37
C PHE A 319 -16.24 10.95 7.49
N LYS A 320 -15.65 11.14 6.31
CA LYS A 320 -16.07 12.21 5.40
C LYS A 320 -17.44 11.99 4.76
N ASP A 321 -17.78 10.73 4.51
CA ASP A 321 -19.02 10.33 3.84
C ASP A 321 -20.24 10.38 4.77
N SER A 322 -20.12 9.80 5.96
CA SER A 322 -21.21 9.67 6.93
C SER A 322 -21.22 10.78 7.98
N GLY A 323 -20.07 11.41 8.23
CA GLY A 323 -19.89 12.38 9.31
C GLY A 323 -19.82 11.76 10.71
N LYS A 324 -19.88 10.42 10.85
CA LYS A 324 -19.68 9.73 12.12
C LYS A 324 -18.26 9.92 12.63
N ILE A 325 -18.10 9.97 13.96
CA ILE A 325 -16.80 10.10 14.62
C ILE A 325 -16.47 8.84 15.41
N PHE A 326 -15.18 8.56 15.56
CA PHE A 326 -14.64 7.54 16.45
C PHE A 326 -13.30 8.02 17.02
N ALA A 327 -12.87 7.41 18.11
CA ALA A 327 -11.59 7.68 18.72
C ALA A 327 -10.64 6.48 18.63
N VAL A 328 -9.35 6.78 18.47
CA VAL A 328 -8.28 5.80 18.51
C VAL A 328 -7.16 6.29 19.40
N THR A 329 -6.64 5.42 20.28
CA THR A 329 -5.40 5.66 21.02
C THR A 329 -4.29 4.77 20.49
N ASN A 330 -3.09 5.31 20.43
CA ASN A 330 -1.86 4.56 20.19
C ASN A 330 -0.94 4.73 21.41
N TYR A 331 -0.33 3.65 21.89
CA TYR A 331 0.67 3.78 22.95
C TYR A 331 1.79 2.74 22.84
N HIS A 332 2.87 3.01 23.56
CA HIS A 332 4.01 2.12 23.68
C HIS A 332 4.34 1.91 25.16
N GLY A 333 3.85 0.79 25.71
CA GLY A 333 3.88 0.50 27.15
C GLY A 333 5.29 0.48 27.73
N ALA A 334 5.41 0.93 28.98
CA ALA A 334 6.68 0.95 29.67
C ALA A 334 7.23 -0.47 29.90
N VAL A 335 8.54 -0.60 29.77
CA VAL A 335 9.30 -1.79 30.19
C VAL A 335 10.19 -1.39 31.35
N ALA A 336 10.57 -2.33 32.23
CA ALA A 336 11.62 -2.13 33.20
C ALA A 336 12.84 -2.99 32.85
N SER A 337 14.04 -2.45 33.02
CA SER A 337 15.28 -3.13 32.66
C SER A 337 16.42 -2.72 33.60
N LYS A 338 17.32 -3.66 33.92
CA LYS A 338 18.58 -3.36 34.63
C LYS A 338 19.55 -2.54 33.79
N GLY A 339 19.33 -2.48 32.47
CA GLY A 339 20.10 -1.61 31.58
C GLY A 339 19.71 -0.13 31.68
N TYR A 340 18.66 0.19 32.46
CA TYR A 340 18.28 1.57 32.72
C TYR A 340 19.09 2.15 33.87
N GLU A 341 19.51 3.40 33.69
CA GLU A 341 20.25 4.15 34.69
C GLU A 341 19.49 4.18 36.03
N GLY A 342 20.15 3.75 37.10
CA GLY A 342 19.60 3.68 38.45
C GLY A 342 18.91 2.37 38.81
N TYR A 343 18.84 1.40 37.89
CA TYR A 343 18.23 0.08 38.09
C TYR A 343 19.23 -1.08 37.99
N GLU A 344 20.52 -0.81 37.86
CA GLU A 344 21.58 -1.79 37.61
C GLU A 344 21.67 -2.83 38.74
N ASN A 345 21.40 -2.41 39.97
CA ASN A 345 21.50 -3.24 41.17
C ASN A 345 20.18 -3.97 41.51
N TYR A 346 19.13 -3.82 40.71
CA TYR A 346 17.87 -4.51 40.95
C TYR A 346 18.02 -6.01 40.67
N SER A 347 17.33 -6.84 41.45
CA SER A 347 17.12 -8.25 41.12
C SER A 347 16.12 -8.40 39.96
N ASP A 348 16.09 -9.58 39.33
CA ASP A 348 15.12 -9.86 38.26
C ASP A 348 13.67 -9.77 38.79
N GLU A 349 13.45 -10.19 40.03
CA GLU A 349 12.14 -10.08 40.69
C GLU A 349 11.72 -8.63 40.88
N GLN A 350 12.63 -7.75 41.33
CA GLN A 350 12.34 -6.32 41.46
C GLN A 350 12.05 -5.67 40.11
N ILE A 351 12.78 -6.04 39.05
CA ILE A 351 12.48 -5.57 37.68
C ILE A 351 11.11 -6.06 37.22
N ALA A 352 10.76 -7.34 37.46
CA ALA A 352 9.45 -7.88 37.09
C ALA A 352 8.30 -7.19 37.84
N GLN A 353 8.46 -6.95 39.15
CA GLN A 353 7.48 -6.21 39.96
C GLN A 353 7.34 -4.75 39.47
N LEU A 354 8.44 -4.10 39.12
CA LEU A 354 8.43 -2.74 38.59
C LEU A 354 7.76 -2.68 37.21
N ALA A 355 8.08 -3.61 36.30
CA ALA A 355 7.44 -3.72 35.00
C ALA A 355 5.93 -3.91 35.14
N ALA A 356 5.48 -4.82 36.00
CA ALA A 356 4.06 -5.04 36.27
C ALA A 356 3.37 -3.79 36.84
N LYS A 357 4.03 -3.06 37.74
CA LYS A 357 3.53 -1.79 38.27
C LYS A 357 3.40 -0.74 37.16
N TRP A 358 4.42 -0.59 36.32
CA TRP A 358 4.44 0.41 35.27
C TRP A 358 3.39 0.14 34.19
N THR A 359 3.30 -1.11 33.71
CA THR A 359 2.29 -1.47 32.71
C THR A 359 0.86 -1.30 33.25
N TYR A 360 0.62 -1.63 34.52
CA TYR A 360 -0.68 -1.41 35.16
C TYR A 360 -1.03 0.10 35.23
N GLY A 361 -0.13 0.94 35.73
CA GLY A 361 -0.36 2.39 35.80
C GLY A 361 -0.47 3.07 34.43
N ASN A 362 0.17 2.51 33.39
CA ASN A 362 -0.02 2.94 32.01
C ASN A 362 -1.45 2.64 31.51
N VAL A 363 -2.03 1.48 31.86
CA VAL A 363 -3.41 1.15 31.51
C VAL A 363 -4.41 2.01 32.30
N GLU A 364 -4.15 2.32 33.57
CA GLU A 364 -4.97 3.29 34.32
C GLU A 364 -5.00 4.66 33.62
N GLN A 365 -3.84 5.14 33.18
CA GLN A 365 -3.76 6.38 32.42
C GLN A 365 -4.51 6.29 31.08
N LEU A 366 -4.44 5.16 30.39
CA LEU A 366 -5.21 4.94 29.15
C LEU A 366 -6.72 5.02 29.40
N ILE A 367 -7.21 4.40 30.48
CA ILE A 367 -8.63 4.45 30.87
C ILE A 367 -9.05 5.89 31.19
N GLU A 368 -8.21 6.68 31.87
CA GLU A 368 -8.45 8.11 32.11
C GLU A 368 -8.55 8.91 30.80
N ILE A 369 -7.71 8.63 29.82
CA ILE A 369 -7.74 9.28 28.50
C ILE A 369 -9.04 8.93 27.77
N ILE A 370 -9.43 7.63 27.75
CA ILE A 370 -10.69 7.18 27.16
C ILE A 370 -11.87 7.90 27.81
N ALA A 371 -11.91 7.95 29.14
CA ALA A 371 -12.96 8.61 29.88
C ALA A 371 -13.04 10.12 29.57
N SER A 372 -11.89 10.80 29.45
CA SER A 372 -11.83 12.21 29.08
C SER A 372 -12.39 12.47 27.68
N ILE A 373 -12.02 11.64 26.70
CA ILE A 373 -12.52 11.77 25.32
C ILE A 373 -14.02 11.48 25.26
N LYS A 374 -14.50 10.44 25.95
CA LYS A 374 -15.94 10.13 26.04
C LYS A 374 -16.73 11.24 26.74
N ALA A 375 -16.14 11.92 27.74
CA ALA A 375 -16.78 13.05 28.40
C ALA A 375 -16.97 14.26 27.47
N GLU A 376 -16.07 14.47 26.52
CA GLU A 376 -16.12 15.59 25.58
C GLU A 376 -16.95 15.28 24.32
N HIS A 377 -16.79 14.09 23.75
CA HIS A 377 -17.36 13.71 22.46
C HIS A 377 -18.60 12.81 22.58
N GLY A 378 -18.96 12.41 23.80
CA GLY A 378 -20.02 11.44 24.08
C GLY A 378 -19.55 10.00 23.97
N ASP A 379 -20.49 9.06 24.05
CA ASP A 379 -20.20 7.64 23.96
C ASP A 379 -20.01 7.21 22.50
N ILE A 380 -18.82 7.52 21.97
CA ILE A 380 -18.41 7.24 20.59
C ILE A 380 -17.61 5.94 20.50
N PRO A 381 -17.58 5.28 19.32
CA PRO A 381 -16.76 4.10 19.12
C PRO A 381 -15.28 4.33 19.44
N PHE A 382 -14.65 3.34 20.08
CA PHE A 382 -13.30 3.48 20.60
C PHE A 382 -12.40 2.27 20.27
N LEU A 383 -11.17 2.57 19.85
CA LEU A 383 -10.11 1.59 19.55
C LEU A 383 -8.83 1.95 20.31
N CYS A 384 -8.12 0.94 20.83
CA CYS A 384 -6.82 1.11 21.45
C CYS A 384 -5.81 0.16 20.81
N ALA A 385 -4.80 0.69 20.13
CA ALA A 385 -3.78 -0.10 19.47
C ALA A 385 -2.38 0.25 20.00
N GLY A 386 -1.42 -0.65 19.83
CA GLY A 386 -0.05 -0.37 20.25
C GLY A 386 0.81 -1.59 20.53
N ASP A 387 2.06 -1.32 20.89
CA ASP A 387 2.95 -2.24 21.57
C ASP A 387 2.73 -2.05 23.07
N PHE A 388 2.01 -2.97 23.70
CA PHE A 388 1.62 -2.87 25.09
C PHE A 388 2.73 -3.25 26.06
N ASN A 389 3.78 -3.94 25.58
CA ASN A 389 4.82 -4.57 26.40
C ASN A 389 4.28 -5.50 27.51
N PHE A 390 3.08 -6.03 27.34
CA PHE A 390 2.50 -7.07 28.17
C PHE A 390 1.70 -8.03 27.31
N ASP A 391 1.49 -9.26 27.79
CA ASP A 391 0.65 -10.23 27.11
C ASP A 391 -0.69 -10.46 27.83
N LYS A 392 -1.51 -11.33 27.27
CA LYS A 392 -2.84 -11.69 27.78
C LYS A 392 -2.90 -12.28 29.20
N ASN A 393 -1.77 -12.66 29.78
CA ASN A 393 -1.72 -13.26 31.13
C ASN A 393 -1.43 -12.23 32.23
N THR A 394 -1.26 -10.96 31.87
CA THR A 394 -0.87 -9.92 32.83
C THR A 394 -2.08 -9.26 33.49
N THR A 395 -1.87 -8.67 34.67
CA THR A 395 -2.89 -7.87 35.36
C THR A 395 -3.25 -6.60 34.60
N ALA A 396 -2.33 -6.04 33.82
CA ALA A 396 -2.57 -4.89 32.95
C ALA A 396 -3.55 -5.24 31.81
N TYR A 397 -3.37 -6.40 31.16
CA TYR A 397 -4.34 -6.92 30.19
C TYR A 397 -5.72 -7.16 30.83
N LYS A 398 -5.74 -7.74 32.04
CA LYS A 398 -6.99 -7.92 32.77
C LYS A 398 -7.66 -6.57 33.08
N LEU A 399 -6.89 -5.55 33.45
CA LEU A 399 -7.43 -4.23 33.78
C LEU A 399 -8.16 -3.59 32.59
N ILE A 400 -7.56 -3.60 31.40
CA ILE A 400 -8.21 -3.03 30.21
C ILE A 400 -9.48 -3.79 29.83
N THR A 401 -9.48 -5.13 29.95
CA THR A 401 -10.65 -5.96 29.63
C THR A 401 -11.76 -5.87 30.69
N ASP A 402 -11.41 -5.76 31.97
CA ASP A 402 -12.36 -5.47 33.06
C ASP A 402 -13.02 -4.08 32.91
N ASN A 403 -12.41 -3.16 32.15
CA ASN A 403 -12.95 -1.84 31.84
C ASN A 403 -13.68 -1.78 30.49
N GLY A 404 -14.20 -2.93 30.04
CA GLY A 404 -15.17 -3.00 28.93
C GLY A 404 -14.57 -3.17 27.55
N MET A 405 -13.24 -3.13 27.40
CA MET A 405 -12.60 -3.36 26.11
C MET A 405 -12.41 -4.86 25.82
N VAL A 406 -12.43 -5.26 24.56
CA VAL A 406 -12.10 -6.63 24.13
C VAL A 406 -10.98 -6.62 23.10
N GLU A 407 -10.26 -7.73 22.97
CA GLU A 407 -9.11 -7.84 22.06
C GLU A 407 -9.51 -8.47 20.72
N ALA A 408 -9.07 -7.86 19.61
CA ALA A 408 -9.31 -8.38 18.25
C ALA A 408 -8.73 -9.78 18.03
N GLU A 409 -7.54 -10.10 18.56
CA GLU A 409 -6.91 -11.41 18.44
C GLU A 409 -7.84 -12.54 18.90
N THR A 410 -8.60 -12.32 19.98
CA THR A 410 -9.45 -13.35 20.57
C THR A 410 -10.93 -13.23 20.17
N HIS A 411 -11.41 -12.03 19.85
CA HIS A 411 -12.83 -11.71 19.63
C HIS A 411 -13.21 -11.42 18.17
N ALA A 412 -12.28 -11.42 17.21
CA ALA A 412 -12.64 -11.27 15.81
C ALA A 412 -13.60 -12.39 15.35
N THR A 413 -14.66 -12.00 14.66
CA THR A 413 -15.86 -12.85 14.45
C THR A 413 -15.82 -13.69 13.17
N VAL A 414 -14.99 -13.33 12.18
CA VAL A 414 -14.90 -14.00 10.88
C VAL A 414 -13.61 -14.81 10.76
N SER A 415 -12.47 -14.19 11.07
CA SER A 415 -11.17 -14.85 11.03
C SER A 415 -10.22 -14.25 12.05
N LYS A 416 -9.39 -15.09 12.65
CA LYS A 416 -8.36 -14.65 13.59
C LYS A 416 -7.09 -15.47 13.43
N CYS A 417 -5.97 -14.74 13.38
CA CYS A 417 -4.63 -15.28 13.55
C CYS A 417 -4.28 -15.18 15.03
N GLU A 418 -4.12 -16.31 15.71
CA GLU A 418 -3.75 -16.35 17.13
C GLU A 418 -2.35 -16.93 17.31
N GLY A 419 -1.63 -16.42 18.30
CA GLY A 419 -0.44 -17.09 18.83
C GLY A 419 0.85 -16.82 18.05
N TYR A 420 0.91 -15.79 17.20
CA TYR A 420 2.16 -15.33 16.63
C TYR A 420 2.70 -14.10 17.38
N ARG A 421 4.02 -14.06 17.53
CA ARG A 421 4.73 -12.89 18.04
C ARG A 421 6.05 -12.66 17.32
N GLY A 422 6.53 -11.42 17.39
CA GLY A 422 7.86 -11.03 16.94
C GLY A 422 8.98 -11.79 17.67
N THR A 423 10.17 -11.70 17.08
CA THR A 423 11.38 -12.40 17.55
C THR A 423 12.45 -11.44 18.06
N HIS A 424 12.21 -10.13 18.01
CA HIS A 424 13.20 -9.09 18.28
C HIS A 424 14.43 -9.20 17.38
N THR A 425 14.26 -9.71 16.16
CA THR A 425 15.26 -9.69 15.09
C THR A 425 14.56 -9.68 13.71
N PRO A 426 14.68 -8.60 12.91
CA PRO A 426 14.04 -8.53 11.61
C PRO A 426 14.47 -9.65 10.66
N GLY A 427 13.54 -10.12 9.85
CA GLY A 427 13.74 -11.16 8.82
C GLY A 427 13.78 -12.58 9.36
N THR A 428 13.60 -12.78 10.67
CA THR A 428 13.57 -14.13 11.24
C THR A 428 12.13 -14.67 11.29
N PRO A 429 11.93 -15.99 11.09
CA PRO A 429 10.60 -16.58 11.15
C PRO A 429 9.88 -16.29 12.47
N ALA A 430 8.60 -15.96 12.37
CA ALA A 430 7.74 -15.71 13.51
C ALA A 430 7.72 -16.88 14.50
N ARG A 431 7.54 -16.58 15.79
CA ARG A 431 7.45 -17.60 16.85
C ARG A 431 6.01 -17.76 17.34
N TYR A 432 5.71 -18.98 17.76
CA TYR A 432 4.46 -19.23 18.48
C TYR A 432 4.57 -18.73 19.92
N GLY A 433 3.60 -17.94 20.38
CA GLY A 433 3.57 -17.38 21.72
C GLY A 433 2.54 -16.25 21.86
N ASN A 434 2.43 -15.67 23.05
CA ASN A 434 1.52 -14.55 23.24
C ASN A 434 2.10 -13.27 22.64
N SER A 435 1.27 -12.54 21.89
CA SER A 435 1.59 -11.20 21.40
C SER A 435 1.66 -10.19 22.54
N ILE A 436 2.45 -9.14 22.34
CA ILE A 436 2.44 -7.91 23.14
C ILE A 436 1.91 -6.72 22.35
N ASP A 437 1.68 -6.90 21.04
CA ASP A 437 1.11 -5.90 20.15
C ASP A 437 -0.38 -6.20 20.02
N HIS A 438 -1.22 -5.26 20.43
CA HIS A 438 -2.66 -5.50 20.56
C HIS A 438 -3.48 -4.45 19.82
N ILE A 439 -4.70 -4.85 19.45
CA ILE A 439 -5.79 -3.98 19.02
C ILE A 439 -7.00 -4.31 19.90
N PHE A 440 -7.28 -3.47 20.87
CA PHE A 440 -8.49 -3.52 21.69
C PHE A 440 -9.58 -2.61 21.13
N TYR A 441 -10.84 -2.93 21.38
CA TYR A 441 -11.98 -2.13 20.98
C TYR A 441 -13.13 -2.22 21.98
N ASP A 442 -13.99 -1.22 21.95
CA ASP A 442 -15.26 -1.20 22.70
C ASP A 442 -16.32 -2.04 21.95
N PRO A 443 -16.71 -3.21 22.47
CA PRO A 443 -17.61 -4.12 21.77
C PRO A 443 -19.06 -3.62 21.68
N GLU A 444 -19.45 -2.59 22.45
CA GLU A 444 -20.79 -2.00 22.33
C GLU A 444 -20.93 -1.28 20.98
N HIS A 445 -19.85 -0.63 20.53
CA HIS A 445 -19.85 0.25 19.37
C HIS A 445 -19.05 -0.28 18.18
N VAL A 446 -18.21 -1.29 18.40
CA VAL A 446 -17.26 -1.78 17.41
C VAL A 446 -17.34 -3.30 17.30
N THR A 447 -17.27 -3.81 16.08
CA THR A 447 -17.08 -5.23 15.78
C THR A 447 -15.76 -5.43 15.04
N ALA A 448 -14.88 -6.31 15.56
CA ALA A 448 -13.78 -6.83 14.77
C ALA A 448 -14.24 -8.04 13.95
N TYR A 449 -14.10 -7.98 12.63
CA TYR A 449 -14.40 -9.10 11.74
C TYR A 449 -13.17 -9.98 11.55
N VAL A 450 -12.04 -9.36 11.24
CA VAL A 450 -10.77 -10.04 10.99
C VAL A 450 -9.72 -9.55 11.97
N HIS A 451 -8.90 -10.47 12.48
CA HIS A 451 -7.62 -10.19 13.10
C HIS A 451 -6.52 -10.95 12.37
N TYR A 452 -5.38 -10.29 12.14
CA TYR A 452 -4.23 -10.91 11.53
C TYR A 452 -2.91 -10.36 12.08
N THR A 453 -1.97 -11.27 12.29
CA THR A 453 -0.56 -10.98 12.58
C THR A 453 0.26 -11.53 11.42
N GLY A 454 1.00 -10.67 10.72
CA GLY A 454 1.75 -11.11 9.54
C GLY A 454 3.03 -11.80 9.92
N ALA A 455 3.14 -13.05 9.47
CA ALA A 455 4.13 -14.01 9.93
C ALA A 455 4.63 -14.92 8.79
N THR A 456 4.28 -14.59 7.54
CA THR A 456 4.33 -15.50 6.39
C THR A 456 5.17 -15.00 5.23
N THR A 457 5.16 -13.70 4.93
CA THR A 457 5.90 -13.11 3.80
C THR A 457 7.23 -12.52 4.24
N GLU A 458 8.12 -12.27 3.27
CA GLU A 458 9.39 -11.60 3.55
C GLU A 458 9.18 -10.19 4.10
N ASP A 459 8.31 -9.38 3.47
CA ASP A 459 7.99 -8.04 3.95
C ASP A 459 7.44 -8.06 5.37
N GLU A 460 6.59 -9.04 5.70
CA GLU A 460 6.02 -9.20 7.03
C GLU A 460 7.08 -9.46 8.11
N LEU A 461 8.07 -10.30 7.79
CA LEU A 461 9.12 -10.66 8.73
C LEU A 461 10.24 -9.62 8.78
N ALA A 462 10.53 -8.94 7.66
CA ALA A 462 11.70 -8.06 7.52
C ALA A 462 11.42 -6.59 7.85
N ALA A 463 10.16 -6.16 7.90
CA ALA A 463 9.79 -4.77 8.21
C ALA A 463 10.26 -4.31 9.59
N SER A 464 10.19 -5.19 10.58
CA SER A 464 10.55 -4.85 11.96
C SER A 464 10.95 -6.09 12.76
N ASP A 465 11.41 -5.86 13.98
CA ASP A 465 11.68 -6.90 14.96
C ASP A 465 10.38 -7.34 15.70
N HIS A 466 9.31 -6.57 15.50
CA HIS A 466 7.91 -6.88 15.75
C HIS A 466 7.20 -7.30 14.46
N LEU A 467 6.08 -8.01 14.60
CA LEU A 467 5.18 -8.30 13.50
C LEU A 467 4.09 -7.23 13.46
N MET A 468 3.64 -6.85 12.27
CA MET A 468 2.47 -5.99 12.14
C MET A 468 1.22 -6.76 12.59
N VAL A 469 0.26 -6.03 13.13
CA VAL A 469 -1.04 -6.57 13.49
C VAL A 469 -2.09 -5.69 12.84
N TYR A 470 -3.09 -6.28 12.20
CA TYR A 470 -4.24 -5.53 11.72
C TYR A 470 -5.56 -6.14 12.16
N ALA A 471 -6.59 -5.29 12.20
CA ALA A 471 -7.97 -5.70 12.33
C ALA A 471 -8.87 -5.01 11.29
N ASP A 472 -9.81 -5.77 10.73
CA ASP A 472 -10.91 -5.24 9.91
C ASP A 472 -12.10 -4.96 10.82
N ILE A 473 -12.50 -3.70 10.88
CA ILE A 473 -13.39 -3.14 11.89
C ILE A 473 -14.68 -2.64 11.25
N GLY A 474 -15.82 -2.99 11.85
CA GLY A 474 -17.11 -2.35 11.61
C GLY A 474 -17.55 -1.51 12.81
N PHE A 475 -18.23 -0.41 12.54
CA PHE A 475 -18.86 0.45 13.53
C PHE A 475 -20.34 0.11 13.63
N ASN A 476 -20.76 -0.31 14.82
CA ASN A 476 -22.15 -0.67 15.09
C ASN A 476 -23.04 0.59 14.97
N SER A 477 -24.30 0.36 14.60
CA SER A 477 -25.28 1.42 14.27
C SER A 477 -25.76 2.19 15.47
#